data_AF-A0A955T4K7-F1
#
_entry.id   AF-A0A955T4K7-F1
#
_cell.length_a   1.000
_cell.length_b   1.000
_cell.length_c   1.000
_cell.angle_alpha   90.00
_cell.angle_beta   90.00
_cell.angle_gamma   90.00
#
_symmetry.space_group_name_H-M   'P 1'
#
loop_
_entity.id
_entity.type
_entity.pdbx_description
1 polymer ?
#
loop_
_entity_poly.entity_id
_entity_poly.type
_entity_poly.pdbx_seq_one_letter_code
_entity_poly.pdbx_strand_id
1 'polypeptide(L)'
;PTSALIRGDRVNIPPVNVDNQSIENPGGLLQVKDGGITQEKLAEDIQAFSNLNYQVSPQVDSFRSVQGGQWEDILDQDVASNVLSVTIATTGRPVYLSLIGSATYPTGDPLTNNPKESSIDQRQTNSTSRYFSYYRILRNGQPVYQARYKIDGWNVGEATEYSLPPGMIQTVDFPPAGTHNYKIQVYSISGFANAYYLRLFAMEL
;
A
#
# COMPACT_ATOMS: atom_id res chain seq x y z
N PRO A 1 -31.39 -60.77 -52.89
CA PRO A 1 -30.49 -60.41 -51.76
C PRO A 1 -29.11 -59.98 -52.30
N THR A 2 -28.95 -58.71 -52.60
CA THR A 2 -27.67 -58.11 -53.01
C THR A 2 -27.11 -57.35 -51.81
N SER A 3 -26.19 -57.99 -51.11
CA SER A 3 -25.43 -57.43 -50.00
C SER A 3 -24.45 -56.36 -50.52
N ALA A 4 -24.67 -55.12 -50.12
CA ALA A 4 -23.73 -54.02 -50.34
C ALA A 4 -22.59 -54.13 -49.30
N LEU A 5 -21.40 -54.46 -49.77
CA LEU A 5 -20.17 -54.43 -48.99
C LEU A 5 -19.70 -52.96 -48.91
N ILE A 6 -19.96 -52.28 -47.79
CA ILE A 6 -19.33 -50.99 -47.49
C ILE A 6 -17.88 -51.29 -47.14
N ARG A 7 -16.98 -51.17 -48.13
CA ARG A 7 -15.54 -51.13 -47.84
C ARG A 7 -15.28 -49.83 -47.07
N GLY A 8 -14.65 -49.96 -45.90
CA GLY A 8 -14.22 -48.81 -45.12
C GLY A 8 -13.16 -48.02 -45.90
N ASP A 9 -13.60 -46.97 -46.59
CA ASP A 9 -12.70 -45.99 -47.15
C ASP A 9 -11.97 -45.32 -45.98
N ARG A 10 -10.65 -45.52 -45.93
CA ARG A 10 -9.79 -44.78 -45.01
C ARG A 10 -9.81 -43.33 -45.46
N VAL A 11 -10.49 -42.48 -44.70
CA VAL A 11 -10.37 -41.02 -44.85
C VAL A 11 -8.93 -40.66 -44.53
N ASN A 12 -8.20 -40.22 -45.55
CA ASN A 12 -6.83 -39.74 -45.39
C ASN A 12 -6.90 -38.36 -44.75
N ILE A 13 -6.85 -38.32 -43.41
CA ILE A 13 -6.78 -37.06 -42.66
C ILE A 13 -5.35 -36.53 -42.84
N PRO A 14 -5.16 -35.29 -43.34
CA PRO A 14 -3.83 -34.69 -43.43
C PRO A 14 -3.12 -34.77 -42.07
N PRO A 15 -1.80 -35.03 -42.04
CA PRO A 15 -1.06 -35.04 -40.80
C PRO A 15 -1.21 -33.68 -40.11
N VAL A 16 -1.97 -33.66 -39.01
CA VAL A 16 -2.01 -32.52 -38.10
C VAL A 16 -0.67 -32.55 -37.38
N ASN A 17 0.09 -31.46 -37.49
CA ASN A 17 1.33 -31.30 -36.73
C ASN A 17 0.92 -31.10 -35.26
N VAL A 18 0.80 -32.20 -34.51
CA VAL A 18 0.47 -32.15 -33.09
C VAL A 18 1.76 -31.78 -32.36
N ASP A 19 1.87 -30.53 -31.94
CA ASP A 19 2.92 -30.12 -31.03
C ASP A 19 2.71 -30.84 -29.69
N ASN A 20 3.47 -31.92 -29.49
CA ASN A 20 3.42 -32.76 -28.30
C ASN A 20 3.99 -32.09 -27.03
N GLN A 21 4.39 -30.82 -27.08
CA GLN A 21 4.94 -30.15 -25.91
C GLN A 21 3.87 -29.66 -24.92
N SER A 22 2.64 -29.43 -25.35
CA SER A 22 1.59 -28.80 -24.54
C SER A 22 0.43 -29.72 -24.14
N ILE A 23 0.36 -30.93 -24.71
CA ILE A 23 -0.73 -31.88 -24.49
C ILE A 23 -0.15 -33.28 -24.28
N GLU A 24 -0.53 -33.94 -23.19
CA GLU A 24 -0.30 -35.38 -23.03
C GLU A 24 -1.62 -36.12 -22.82
N ASN A 25 -1.66 -37.38 -23.26
CA ASN A 25 -2.80 -38.25 -23.07
C ASN A 25 -2.40 -39.58 -22.39
N PRO A 26 -1.99 -39.54 -21.11
CA PRO A 26 -1.73 -40.75 -20.36
C PRO A 26 -3.07 -41.41 -20.01
N GLY A 27 -3.42 -42.48 -20.72
CA GLY A 27 -4.53 -43.35 -20.35
C GLY A 27 -5.93 -42.91 -20.78
N GLY A 28 -6.06 -42.07 -21.82
CA GLY A 28 -7.36 -41.68 -22.38
C GLY A 28 -7.95 -40.39 -21.78
N LEU A 29 -7.20 -39.71 -20.92
CA LEU A 29 -7.52 -38.37 -20.42
C LEU A 29 -6.61 -37.35 -21.09
N LEU A 30 -7.23 -36.40 -21.80
CA LEU A 30 -6.53 -35.25 -22.36
C LEU A 30 -6.09 -34.34 -21.19
N GLN A 31 -4.79 -34.23 -20.95
CA GLN A 31 -4.22 -33.33 -19.97
C GLN A 31 -3.50 -32.19 -20.68
N VAL A 32 -3.92 -30.96 -20.40
CA VAL A 32 -3.21 -29.75 -20.82
C VAL A 32 -2.09 -29.52 -19.81
N LYS A 33 -0.84 -29.59 -20.25
CA LYS A 33 0.32 -29.23 -19.44
C LYS A 33 0.40 -27.72 -19.36
N ASP A 34 -0.45 -27.08 -18.56
CA ASP A 34 -0.06 -25.78 -18.06
C ASP A 34 1.04 -26.05 -17.03
N GLY A 35 2.31 -25.85 -17.43
CA GLY A 35 3.53 -26.29 -16.72
C GLY A 35 3.78 -25.62 -15.37
N GLY A 36 2.72 -25.23 -14.66
CA GLY A 36 2.77 -24.46 -13.43
C GLY A 36 3.22 -23.03 -13.66
N ILE A 37 3.65 -22.40 -12.57
CA ILE A 37 4.37 -21.13 -12.63
C ILE A 37 5.81 -21.44 -13.04
N THR A 38 6.17 -21.06 -14.27
CA THR A 38 7.53 -21.23 -14.80
C THR A 38 8.38 -20.00 -14.48
N GLN A 39 9.70 -20.12 -14.61
CA GLN A 39 10.63 -19.00 -14.45
C GLN A 39 10.32 -17.87 -15.45
N GLU A 40 9.86 -18.22 -16.65
CA GLU A 40 9.45 -17.28 -17.68
C GLU A 40 8.19 -16.51 -17.28
N LYS A 41 7.17 -17.20 -16.73
CA LYS A 41 5.96 -16.53 -16.20
C LYS A 41 6.30 -15.60 -15.01
N LEU A 42 7.20 -16.03 -14.14
CA LEU A 42 7.71 -15.18 -13.05
C LEU A 42 8.49 -13.99 -13.58
N ALA A 43 9.30 -14.16 -14.63
CA ALA A 43 10.08 -13.08 -15.23
C ALA A 43 9.17 -12.05 -15.93
N GLU A 44 8.11 -12.51 -16.60
CA GLU A 44 7.07 -11.63 -17.17
C GLU A 44 6.35 -10.84 -16.09
N ASP A 45 5.94 -11.48 -15.00
CA ASP A 45 5.32 -10.80 -13.85
C ASP A 45 6.28 -9.79 -13.21
N ILE A 46 7.54 -10.17 -12.98
CA ILE A 46 8.58 -9.27 -12.43
C ILE A 46 8.81 -8.07 -13.35
N GLN A 47 8.84 -8.28 -14.67
CA GLN A 47 8.92 -7.16 -15.63
C GLN A 47 7.68 -6.27 -15.56
N ALA A 48 6.48 -6.85 -15.43
CA ALA A 48 5.25 -6.07 -15.26
C ALA A 48 5.29 -5.21 -13.98
N PHE A 49 5.80 -5.74 -12.87
CA PHE A 49 5.99 -4.98 -11.63
C PHE A 49 7.08 -3.90 -11.74
N SER A 50 8.14 -4.14 -12.52
CA SER A 50 9.22 -3.16 -12.72
C SER A 50 8.78 -1.90 -13.48
N ASN A 51 7.68 -2.00 -14.22
CA ASN A 51 7.07 -0.87 -14.94
C ASN A 51 6.03 -0.12 -14.10
N LEU A 52 5.80 -0.50 -12.85
CA LEU A 52 4.91 0.25 -11.96
C LEU A 52 5.55 1.60 -11.61
N ASN A 53 4.82 2.66 -11.88
CA ASN A 53 5.20 4.00 -11.50
C ASN A 53 4.77 4.24 -10.03
N TYR A 54 5.69 3.98 -9.11
CA TYR A 54 5.48 4.21 -7.68
C TYR A 54 6.64 4.98 -7.06
N GLN A 55 6.36 5.64 -5.95
CA GLN A 55 7.30 6.42 -5.16
C GLN A 55 7.07 6.17 -3.68
N VAL A 56 8.14 6.16 -2.90
CA VAL A 56 8.09 5.98 -1.45
C VAL A 56 8.94 7.04 -0.78
N SER A 57 8.37 7.73 0.21
CA SER A 57 9.09 8.78 0.92
C SER A 57 10.29 8.22 1.69
N PRO A 58 11.21 9.08 2.14
CA PRO A 58 12.05 8.77 3.29
C PRO A 58 11.21 8.30 4.48
N GLN A 59 11.83 7.51 5.36
CA GLN A 59 11.22 7.12 6.61
C GLN A 59 11.19 8.30 7.59
N VAL A 60 10.11 8.38 8.35
CA VAL A 60 10.06 9.14 9.60
C VAL A 60 10.17 8.13 10.73
N ASP A 61 11.23 8.24 11.52
CA ASP A 61 11.48 7.35 12.67
C ASP A 61 10.55 7.70 13.82
N SER A 62 10.46 8.99 14.13
CA SER A 62 9.52 9.51 15.11
C SER A 62 9.11 10.93 14.76
N PHE A 63 7.86 11.23 15.07
CA PHE A 63 7.28 12.55 14.99
C PHE A 63 6.32 12.75 16.15
N ARG A 64 6.22 13.98 16.65
CA ARG A 64 5.22 14.40 17.64
C ARG A 64 4.69 15.77 17.23
N SER A 65 3.36 15.87 17.06
CA SER A 65 2.70 17.14 16.75
C SER A 65 2.80 18.11 17.92
N VAL A 66 2.70 19.41 17.65
CA VAL A 66 2.45 20.41 18.68
C VAL A 66 0.95 20.37 19.05
N GLN A 67 0.66 20.66 20.32
CA GLN A 67 -0.71 20.87 20.77
C GLN A 67 -1.15 22.30 20.41
N GLY A 68 -2.32 22.49 19.79
CA GLY A 68 -2.85 23.85 19.60
C GLY A 68 -3.72 24.07 18.37
N GLY A 69 -4.13 23.00 17.69
CA GLY A 69 -5.06 23.07 16.56
C GLY A 69 -4.47 23.82 15.38
N GLN A 70 -3.26 23.44 14.96
CA GLN A 70 -2.65 23.86 13.70
C GLN A 70 -2.29 22.63 12.86
N TRP A 71 -2.19 22.83 11.53
CA TRP A 71 -1.74 21.77 10.63
C TRP A 71 -0.22 21.75 10.56
N GLU A 72 0.35 20.58 10.76
CA GLU A 72 1.79 20.35 10.77
C GLU A 72 2.17 19.30 9.75
N ASP A 73 3.28 19.51 9.03
CA ASP A 73 3.91 18.46 8.24
C ASP A 73 4.47 17.39 9.19
N ILE A 74 4.32 16.12 8.83
CA ILE A 74 4.98 15.04 9.56
C ILE A 74 6.45 15.00 9.15
N LEU A 75 7.31 15.35 10.10
CA LEU A 75 8.76 15.48 9.95
C LEU A 75 9.46 14.47 10.86
N ASP A 76 10.62 13.97 10.46
CA ASP A 76 11.48 13.25 11.39
C ASP A 76 11.98 14.18 12.51
N GLN A 77 11.79 13.77 13.77
CA GLN A 77 12.21 14.55 14.93
C GLN A 77 13.74 14.73 15.02
N ASP A 78 14.51 13.75 14.53
CA ASP A 78 15.97 13.80 14.50
C ASP A 78 16.49 14.45 13.21
N VAL A 79 15.69 14.46 12.14
CA VAL A 79 16.01 15.08 10.86
C VAL A 79 14.88 15.99 10.39
N ALA A 80 14.85 17.23 10.90
CA ALA A 80 13.76 18.19 10.67
C ALA A 80 13.44 18.52 9.19
N SER A 81 14.29 18.11 8.23
CA SER A 81 14.04 18.24 6.79
C SER A 81 13.35 17.02 6.15
N ASN A 82 13.28 15.88 6.84
CA ASN A 82 12.68 14.66 6.32
C ASN A 82 11.16 14.68 6.49
N VAL A 83 10.47 15.21 5.48
CA VAL A 83 9.01 15.21 5.41
C VAL A 83 8.51 13.89 4.83
N LEU A 84 7.42 13.33 5.38
CA LEU A 84 6.63 12.29 4.70
C LEU A 84 5.99 12.85 3.42
N SER A 85 6.77 12.88 2.35
CA SER A 85 6.41 13.42 1.06
C SER A 85 6.97 12.58 -0.09
N VAL A 86 6.24 12.56 -1.20
CA VAL A 86 6.62 11.87 -2.43
C VAL A 86 6.32 12.78 -3.62
N THR A 87 7.16 12.70 -4.64
CA THR A 87 6.92 13.39 -5.92
C THR A 87 6.78 12.34 -7.00
N ILE A 88 5.61 12.27 -7.63
CA ILE A 88 5.30 11.31 -8.68
C ILE A 88 4.89 12.05 -9.96
N ALA A 89 5.41 11.62 -11.10
CA ALA A 89 4.93 12.06 -12.41
C ALA A 89 3.80 11.13 -12.85
N THR A 90 2.67 11.65 -13.29
CA THR A 90 1.51 10.85 -13.70
C THR A 90 1.16 11.13 -15.15
N THR A 91 0.58 10.14 -15.82
CA THR A 91 -0.04 10.25 -17.14
C THR A 91 -1.48 10.77 -17.08
N GLY A 92 -1.97 11.14 -15.88
CA GLY A 92 -3.35 11.53 -15.61
C GLY A 92 -4.24 10.38 -15.14
N ARG A 93 -3.64 9.21 -14.85
CA ARG A 93 -4.34 8.08 -14.24
C ARG A 93 -4.49 8.29 -12.72
N PRO A 94 -5.42 7.57 -12.07
CA PRO A 94 -5.59 7.67 -10.63
C PRO A 94 -4.31 7.30 -9.88
N VAL A 95 -4.05 7.96 -8.76
CA VAL A 95 -2.89 7.69 -7.89
C VAL A 95 -3.40 7.17 -6.56
N TYR A 96 -3.01 5.94 -6.22
CA TYR A 96 -3.20 5.38 -4.89
C TYR A 96 -2.15 5.95 -3.94
N LEU A 97 -2.60 6.37 -2.76
CA LEU A 97 -1.79 6.98 -1.71
C LEU A 97 -2.07 6.23 -0.41
N SER A 98 -1.01 5.85 0.30
CA SER A 98 -1.15 5.14 1.57
C SER A 98 0.02 5.40 2.49
N LEU A 99 -0.24 5.45 3.79
CA LEU A 99 0.81 5.29 4.78
C LEU A 99 1.13 3.81 4.95
N ILE A 100 2.41 3.49 4.86
CA ILE A 100 2.92 2.14 5.05
C ILE A 100 3.92 2.13 6.20
N GLY A 101 4.05 0.97 6.84
CA GLY A 101 5.11 0.76 7.82
C GLY A 101 6.46 0.63 7.15
N SER A 102 7.52 0.96 7.88
CA SER A 102 8.87 0.62 7.48
C SER A 102 9.22 -0.81 7.87
N ALA A 103 10.08 -1.47 7.10
CA ALA A 103 10.65 -2.76 7.46
C ALA A 103 11.87 -2.62 8.42
N THR A 104 12.35 -1.41 8.69
CA THR A 104 13.55 -1.17 9.50
C THR A 104 13.20 -0.39 10.76
N TYR A 105 13.43 -1.02 11.91
CA TYR A 105 13.18 -0.46 13.24
C TYR A 105 14.48 -0.43 14.04
N PRO A 106 14.78 0.64 14.79
CA PRO A 106 15.85 0.60 15.78
C PRO A 106 15.57 -0.52 16.80
N THR A 107 16.56 -1.36 17.06
CA THR A 107 16.51 -2.33 18.15
C THR A 107 16.55 -1.59 19.49
N GLY A 108 15.38 -1.28 20.03
CA GLY A 108 15.20 -0.69 21.37
C GLY A 108 14.66 0.74 21.37
N ASP A 109 13.69 0.98 22.26
CA ASP A 109 13.38 2.30 22.82
C ASP A 109 14.04 2.39 24.20
N PRO A 110 14.92 3.37 24.47
CA PRO A 110 15.43 3.58 25.83
C PRO A 110 14.34 3.96 26.85
N LEU A 111 13.10 4.24 26.42
CA LEU A 111 12.04 4.78 27.29
C LEU A 111 10.88 3.82 27.61
N THR A 112 10.60 2.78 26.82
CA THR A 112 9.30 2.06 26.98
C THR A 112 9.31 0.53 26.96
N ASN A 113 10.41 -0.17 26.63
CA ASN A 113 10.43 -1.65 26.51
C ASN A 113 9.35 -2.25 25.57
N ASN A 114 8.60 -1.44 24.82
CA ASN A 114 7.62 -1.92 23.86
C ASN A 114 8.29 -2.18 22.51
N PRO A 115 7.86 -3.22 21.76
CA PRO A 115 8.30 -3.38 20.38
C PRO A 115 7.93 -2.13 19.58
N LYS A 116 8.93 -1.55 18.91
CA LYS A 116 8.77 -0.39 18.03
C LYS A 116 8.03 -0.84 16.77
N GLU A 117 6.71 -0.72 16.80
CA GLU A 117 5.85 -1.00 15.63
C GLU A 117 5.67 0.27 14.80
N SER A 118 5.40 0.10 13.51
CA SER A 118 4.97 1.21 12.68
C SER A 118 3.56 1.62 13.09
N SER A 119 3.39 2.85 13.53
CA SER A 119 2.10 3.30 14.04
C SER A 119 1.86 4.79 13.90
N ILE A 120 0.58 5.12 14.00
CA ILE A 120 0.10 6.47 14.26
C ILE A 120 -0.59 6.44 15.61
N ASP A 121 -0.03 7.15 16.57
CA ASP A 121 -0.53 7.13 17.94
C ASP A 121 -1.15 8.46 18.29
N GLN A 122 -2.20 8.43 19.09
CA GLN A 122 -2.71 9.62 19.75
C GLN A 122 -2.54 9.45 21.25
N ARG A 123 -1.90 10.43 21.88
CA ARG A 123 -1.63 10.39 23.31
C ARG A 123 -2.34 11.52 24.05
N GLN A 124 -3.15 11.12 25.02
CA GLN A 124 -3.78 11.99 26.01
C GLN A 124 -2.82 12.22 27.18
N THR A 125 -2.59 13.47 27.58
CA THR A 125 -1.69 13.75 28.72
C THR A 125 -2.39 13.96 30.06
N ASN A 126 -3.65 14.45 30.14
CA ASN A 126 -4.26 14.86 31.43
C ASN A 126 -5.64 15.60 31.37
N SER A 127 -6.64 15.27 30.55
CA SER A 127 -7.94 15.98 30.64
C SER A 127 -9.21 15.17 30.46
N THR A 128 -10.33 15.73 30.95
CA THR A 128 -11.73 15.26 30.84
C THR A 128 -12.36 15.52 29.46
N SER A 129 -11.57 15.80 28.42
CA SER A 129 -12.08 16.24 27.11
C SER A 129 -11.97 15.16 26.04
N ARG A 130 -12.85 15.23 25.03
CA ARG A 130 -12.76 14.40 23.81
C ARG A 130 -11.58 14.86 22.95
N TYR A 131 -10.82 13.90 22.43
CA TYR A 131 -9.64 14.16 21.61
C TYR A 131 -9.90 13.87 20.14
N PHE A 132 -9.39 14.76 19.29
CA PHE A 132 -9.48 14.62 17.84
C PHE A 132 -8.13 14.94 17.24
N SER A 133 -7.60 13.99 16.47
CA SER A 133 -6.57 14.29 15.49
C SER A 133 -7.15 14.12 14.09
N TYR A 134 -6.74 15.03 13.21
CA TYR A 134 -7.08 14.97 11.80
C TYR A 134 -5.81 14.72 11.02
N TYR A 135 -5.93 13.91 9.98
CA TYR A 135 -4.86 13.70 9.02
C TYR A 135 -5.40 14.10 7.67
N ARG A 136 -4.54 14.70 6.86
CA ARG A 136 -4.87 15.02 5.47
C ARG A 136 -3.69 14.74 4.57
N ILE A 137 -3.99 14.33 3.36
CA ILE A 137 -3.00 14.23 2.29
C ILE A 137 -3.20 15.44 1.39
N LEU A 138 -2.12 16.15 1.13
CA LEU A 138 -2.07 17.30 0.25
C LEU A 138 -1.42 16.90 -1.08
N ARG A 139 -1.97 17.40 -2.19
CA ARG A 139 -1.33 17.45 -3.50
C ARG A 139 -0.97 18.89 -3.83
N ASN A 140 0.31 19.19 -4.03
CA ASN A 140 0.79 20.54 -4.33
C ASN A 140 0.23 21.60 -3.36
N GLY A 141 0.14 21.24 -2.07
CA GLY A 141 -0.40 22.10 -1.00
C GLY A 141 -1.92 22.10 -0.83
N GLN A 142 -2.69 21.43 -1.71
CA GLN A 142 -4.15 21.36 -1.64
C GLN A 142 -4.64 20.01 -1.11
N PRO A 143 -5.61 19.97 -0.18
CA PRO A 143 -6.10 18.71 0.36
C PRO A 143 -6.82 17.88 -0.70
N VAL A 144 -6.43 16.62 -0.85
CA VAL A 144 -7.10 15.61 -1.68
C VAL A 144 -7.78 14.53 -0.84
N TYR A 145 -7.39 14.41 0.43
CA TYR A 145 -8.01 13.52 1.40
C TYR A 145 -7.92 14.14 2.79
N GLN A 146 -8.95 13.93 3.60
CA GLN A 146 -8.94 14.29 5.01
C GLN A 146 -9.76 13.28 5.81
N ALA A 147 -9.16 12.75 6.87
CA ALA A 147 -9.81 11.88 7.83
C ALA A 147 -9.73 12.45 9.23
N ARG A 148 -10.79 12.21 9.99
CA ARG A 148 -10.87 12.50 11.41
C ARG A 148 -10.76 11.19 12.17
N TYR A 149 -9.79 11.09 13.05
CA TYR A 149 -9.68 9.98 13.99
C TYR A 149 -10.03 10.50 15.38
N LYS A 150 -11.15 9.99 15.88
CA LYS A 150 -11.71 10.34 17.18
C LYS A 150 -11.33 9.29 18.19
N ILE A 151 -10.85 9.76 19.34
CA ILE A 151 -10.72 8.92 20.52
C ILE A 151 -11.69 9.44 21.57
N ASP A 152 -12.66 8.60 21.90
CA ASP A 152 -13.52 8.81 23.07
C ASP A 152 -12.87 8.12 24.27
N GLY A 153 -11.99 8.84 24.96
CA GLY A 153 -11.45 8.43 26.26
C GLY A 153 -12.22 9.12 27.40
N TRP A 154 -12.70 8.35 28.37
CA TRP A 154 -13.28 8.86 29.63
C TRP A 154 -12.43 8.40 30.83
N ASN A 155 -11.11 8.55 30.74
CA ASN A 155 -10.23 8.17 31.85
C ASN A 155 -9.61 9.42 32.46
N VAL A 156 -9.95 9.67 33.72
CA VAL A 156 -9.37 10.74 34.53
C VAL A 156 -8.13 10.16 35.21
N GLY A 157 -6.94 10.70 34.91
CA GLY A 157 -5.71 10.39 35.65
C GLY A 157 -4.74 9.40 34.98
N GLU A 158 -5.10 8.78 33.85
CA GLU A 158 -4.21 7.89 33.10
C GLU A 158 -4.07 8.34 31.64
N ALA A 159 -2.84 8.34 31.12
CA ALA A 159 -2.59 8.59 29.71
C ALA A 159 -3.13 7.40 28.91
N THR A 160 -4.18 7.63 28.11
CA THR A 160 -4.65 6.63 27.16
C THR A 160 -3.95 6.87 25.82
N GLU A 161 -3.40 5.81 25.24
CA GLU A 161 -2.78 5.80 23.92
C GLU A 161 -3.56 4.85 23.02
N TYR A 162 -3.92 5.31 21.83
CA TYR A 162 -4.50 4.45 20.80
C TYR A 162 -3.59 4.47 19.59
N SER A 163 -3.29 3.28 19.10
CA SER A 163 -2.44 3.07 17.95
C SER A 163 -3.27 2.65 16.74
N LEU A 164 -3.08 3.34 15.63
CA LEU A 164 -3.65 2.98 14.34
C LEU A 164 -2.55 2.34 13.47
N PRO A 165 -2.82 1.17 12.87
CA PRO A 165 -1.89 0.59 11.92
C PRO A 165 -1.72 1.52 10.69
N PRO A 166 -0.54 1.55 10.06
CA PRO A 166 -0.20 2.51 9.01
C PRO A 166 -1.21 2.53 7.85
N GLY A 167 -1.67 1.35 7.43
CA GLY A 167 -2.56 1.17 6.28
C GLY A 167 -3.98 1.73 6.46
N MET A 168 -4.33 2.31 7.62
CA MET A 168 -5.63 2.94 7.83
C MET A 168 -5.77 4.31 7.17
N ILE A 169 -4.65 4.97 6.82
CA ILE A 169 -4.67 6.24 6.08
C ILE A 169 -4.32 5.94 4.63
N GLN A 170 -5.35 5.83 3.80
CA GLN A 170 -5.23 5.56 2.38
C GLN A 170 -6.32 6.27 1.58
N THR A 171 -6.02 6.61 0.33
CA THR A 171 -6.95 7.23 -0.61
C THR A 171 -6.55 6.95 -2.05
N VAL A 172 -7.48 7.19 -2.97
CA VAL A 172 -7.18 7.32 -4.40
C VAL A 172 -7.45 8.77 -4.80
N ASP A 173 -6.50 9.39 -5.49
CA ASP A 173 -6.60 10.73 -6.05
C ASP A 173 -6.65 10.66 -7.59
N PHE A 174 -7.20 11.69 -8.23
CA PHE A 174 -7.36 11.78 -9.69
C PHE A 174 -6.67 13.04 -10.22
N PRO A 175 -5.33 13.06 -10.29
CA PRO A 175 -4.59 14.20 -10.81
C PRO A 175 -4.66 14.30 -12.34
N PRO A 176 -4.52 15.51 -12.91
CA PRO A 176 -4.19 15.64 -14.32
C PRO A 176 -2.80 15.06 -14.62
N ALA A 177 -2.47 14.88 -15.90
CA ALA A 177 -1.12 14.48 -16.29
C ALA A 177 -0.08 15.53 -15.86
N GLY A 178 1.05 15.09 -15.34
CA GLY A 178 2.13 15.95 -14.86
C GLY A 178 2.75 15.49 -13.55
N THR A 179 3.64 16.31 -13.00
CA THR A 179 4.35 16.01 -11.75
C THR A 179 3.62 16.61 -10.54
N HIS A 180 3.39 15.78 -9.54
CA HIS A 180 2.67 16.15 -8.33
C HIS A 180 3.47 15.79 -7.09
N ASN A 181 3.56 16.72 -6.15
CA ASN A 181 4.10 16.47 -4.82
C ASN A 181 2.95 16.16 -3.86
N TYR A 182 3.02 15.01 -3.21
CA TYR A 182 2.13 14.61 -2.16
C TYR A 182 2.83 14.66 -0.82
N LYS A 183 2.13 15.13 0.21
CA LYS A 183 2.60 15.06 1.60
C LYS A 183 1.46 14.88 2.56
N ILE A 184 1.75 14.35 3.75
CA ILE A 184 0.77 14.22 4.82
C ILE A 184 0.95 15.31 5.87
N GLN A 185 -0.16 15.82 6.36
CA GLN A 185 -0.21 16.70 7.51
C GLN A 185 -1.12 16.15 8.59
N VAL A 186 -0.82 16.53 9.82
CA VAL A 186 -1.59 16.20 11.01
C VAL A 186 -2.04 17.47 11.72
N TYR A 187 -3.15 17.38 12.42
CA TYR A 187 -3.73 18.46 13.21
C TYR A 187 -4.27 17.89 14.51
N SER A 188 -3.86 18.46 15.64
CA SER A 188 -4.30 18.05 16.98
C SER A 188 -4.79 19.25 17.79
N ILE A 189 -6.04 19.20 18.28
CA ILE A 189 -6.65 20.30 19.06
C ILE A 189 -6.20 20.25 20.52
N SER A 190 -6.32 19.07 21.11
CA SER A 190 -5.93 18.76 22.48
C SER A 190 -5.06 17.50 22.41
N GLY A 191 -3.99 17.41 23.19
CA GLY A 191 -3.08 16.26 23.14
C GLY A 191 -2.14 16.22 21.92
N PHE A 192 -1.47 15.08 21.74
CA PHE A 192 -0.42 14.89 20.75
C PHE A 192 -0.80 13.78 19.77
N ALA A 193 -0.52 14.00 18.49
CA ALA A 193 -0.42 12.93 17.51
C ALA A 193 1.05 12.56 17.32
N ASN A 194 1.37 11.29 17.42
CA ASN A 194 2.69 10.75 17.14
C ASN A 194 2.63 9.89 15.87
N ALA A 195 3.74 9.81 15.17
CA ALA A 195 3.92 8.88 14.06
C ALA A 195 5.29 8.22 14.19
N TYR A 196 5.35 6.91 13.98
CA TYR A 196 6.57 6.12 14.19
C TYR A 196 6.81 5.17 13.02
N TYR A 197 8.04 5.19 12.50
CA TYR A 197 8.53 4.29 11.45
C TYR A 197 7.59 4.18 10.25
N LEU A 198 7.13 5.34 9.75
CA LEU A 198 6.18 5.43 8.65
C LEU A 198 6.86 5.90 7.37
N ARG A 199 6.24 5.56 6.24
CA ARG A 199 6.55 6.08 4.92
C ARG A 199 5.26 6.40 4.18
N LEU A 200 5.28 7.41 3.32
CA LEU A 200 4.21 7.68 2.37
C LEU A 200 4.51 6.94 1.07
N PHE A 201 3.56 6.13 0.62
CA PHE A 201 3.57 5.42 -0.64
C PHE A 201 2.63 6.11 -1.63
N ALA A 202 3.07 6.29 -2.87
CA ALA A 202 2.24 6.71 -3.99
C ALA A 202 2.46 5.77 -5.18
N MET A 203 1.40 5.39 -5.87
CA MET A 203 1.46 4.59 -7.10
C MET A 203 0.39 5.01 -8.08
N GLU A 204 0.77 5.20 -9.34
CA GLU A 204 -0.18 5.37 -10.43
C GLU A 204 -0.84 4.02 -10.79
N LEU A 205 -2.17 3.99 -10.84
CA LEU A 205 -3.00 2.79 -11.04
C LEU A 205 -3.28 2.50 -12.52
#